data_AF-A0A1H3LBI8-F1
#
_entry.id   AF-A0A1H3LBI8-F1
#
_cell.length_a   1.000
_cell.length_b   1.000
_cell.length_c   1.000
_cell.angle_alpha   90.00
_cell.angle_beta   90.00
_cell.angle_gamma   90.00
#
_symmetry.space_group_name_H-M   'P 1'
#
loop_
_entity.id
_entity.type
_entity.pdbx_description
1 polymer ?
#
loop_
_entity_poly.entity_id
_entity_poly.type
_entity_poly.pdbx_seq_one_letter_code
_entity_poly.pdbx_strand_id
1 'polypeptide(L)'
;MQIKKTKRKVALVLFAALVIIIGFGYWKFFSLQGVPKGEWIRTVQSPDGKHAIKTYFHNAGSLSADAVRGELVNLSSDSTKNIYWNYPDTDPYIQWMDKDRVRIGDQTLDISREETYDWREDDKHIKKEPKQFIQ
;
A
#
# COMPACT_ATOMS: atom_id res chain seq x y z
N MET A 1 49.22 -13.83 -8.23
CA MET A 1 47.98 -14.56 -7.84
C MET A 1 47.07 -13.76 -6.90
N GLN A 2 47.59 -13.00 -5.93
CA GLN A 2 46.78 -12.22 -4.97
C GLN A 2 45.92 -11.11 -5.60
N ILE A 3 46.45 -10.32 -6.54
CA ILE A 3 45.73 -9.20 -7.19
C ILE A 3 44.46 -9.68 -7.92
N LYS A 4 44.51 -10.85 -8.60
CA LYS A 4 43.34 -11.44 -9.28
C LYS A 4 42.25 -11.86 -8.27
N LYS A 5 42.64 -12.36 -7.09
CA LYS A 5 41.70 -12.68 -6.00
C LYS A 5 41.04 -11.43 -5.41
N THR A 6 41.80 -10.34 -5.21
CA THR A 6 41.26 -9.05 -4.74
C THR A 6 40.28 -8.43 -5.74
N LYS A 7 40.61 -8.41 -7.04
CA LYS A 7 39.69 -7.92 -8.10
C LYS A 7 38.39 -8.73 -8.16
N ARG A 8 38.46 -10.06 -8.01
CA ARG A 8 37.26 -10.94 -7.94
C ARG A 8 36.40 -10.61 -6.72
N LYS A 9 37.00 -10.39 -5.54
CA LYS A 9 36.26 -9.99 -4.34
C LYS A 9 35.58 -8.63 -4.51
N VAL A 10 36.27 -7.64 -5.07
CA VAL A 10 35.71 -6.31 -5.35
C VAL A 10 34.53 -6.42 -6.33
N ALA A 11 34.67 -7.20 -7.41
CA ALA A 11 33.58 -7.42 -8.36
C ALA A 11 32.34 -8.07 -7.71
N LEU A 12 32.54 -9.06 -6.83
CA LEU A 12 31.44 -9.67 -6.08
C LEU A 12 30.74 -8.68 -5.14
N VAL A 13 31.50 -7.81 -4.46
CA VAL A 13 30.92 -6.78 -3.58
C VAL A 13 30.11 -5.76 -4.39
N LEU A 14 30.62 -5.30 -5.53
CA LEU A 14 29.89 -4.37 -6.41
C LEU A 14 28.62 -5.00 -6.98
N PHE A 15 28.68 -6.27 -7.38
CA PHE A 15 27.50 -6.99 -7.85
C PHE A 15 26.45 -7.16 -6.74
N ALA A 16 26.87 -7.53 -5.53
CA ALA A 16 25.97 -7.63 -4.39
C ALA A 16 25.32 -6.27 -4.06
N ALA A 17 26.10 -5.19 -4.08
CA ALA A 17 25.57 -3.83 -3.88
C ALA A 17 24.54 -3.45 -4.95
N LEU A 18 24.79 -3.79 -6.22
CA LEU A 18 23.83 -3.55 -7.31
C LEU A 18 22.51 -4.31 -7.10
N VAL A 19 22.58 -5.59 -6.73
CA VAL A 19 21.38 -6.40 -6.43
C VAL A 19 20.59 -5.80 -5.27
N ILE A 20 21.27 -5.33 -4.22
CA ILE A 20 20.61 -4.66 -3.09
C ILE A 20 19.92 -3.37 -3.53
N ILE A 21 20.56 -2.55 -4.35
CA ILE A 21 19.98 -1.28 -4.86
C ILE A 21 18.73 -1.57 -5.70
N ILE A 22 18.80 -2.54 -6.62
CA ILE A 22 17.67 -2.92 -7.46
C ILE A 22 16.52 -3.47 -6.59
N GLY A 23 16.82 -4.36 -5.65
CA GLY A 23 15.83 -4.92 -4.74
C GLY A 23 15.15 -3.86 -3.87
N PHE A 24 15.93 -2.91 -3.35
CA PHE A 24 15.40 -1.79 -2.58
C PHE A 24 14.53 -0.86 -3.42
N GLY A 25 14.96 -0.55 -4.64
CA GLY A 25 14.16 0.22 -5.60
C GLY A 25 12.83 -0.47 -5.90
N TYR A 26 12.86 -1.77 -6.19
CA TYR A 26 11.65 -2.55 -6.44
C TYR A 26 10.69 -2.49 -5.25
N TRP A 27 11.19 -2.81 -4.05
CA TRP A 27 10.38 -2.76 -2.83
C TRP A 27 9.78 -1.36 -2.60
N LYS A 28 10.55 -0.29 -2.82
CA LYS A 28 10.09 1.07 -2.55
C LYS A 28 9.01 1.54 -3.53
N PHE A 29 9.13 1.19 -4.82
CA PHE A 29 8.27 1.73 -5.88
C PHE A 29 7.16 0.80 -6.34
N PHE A 30 7.25 -0.50 -6.07
CA PHE A 30 6.32 -1.51 -6.60
C PHE A 30 5.69 -2.39 -5.51
N SER A 31 5.93 -2.10 -4.22
CA SER A 31 5.21 -2.77 -3.15
C SER A 31 4.22 -1.83 -2.47
N LEU A 32 3.14 -2.39 -1.93
CA LEU A 32 2.23 -1.68 -1.05
C LEU A 32 2.92 -1.19 0.24
N GLN A 33 3.97 -1.87 0.71
CA GLN A 33 4.74 -1.41 1.88
C GLN A 33 5.53 -0.12 1.59
N GLY A 34 5.90 0.10 0.33
CA GLY A 34 6.67 1.25 -0.11
C GLY A 34 5.86 2.57 -0.18
N VAL A 35 4.52 2.48 -0.18
CA VAL A 35 3.64 3.64 -0.40
C VAL A 35 3.70 4.62 0.78
N PRO A 36 3.66 5.94 0.51
CA PRO A 36 3.72 6.96 1.55
C PRO A 36 2.54 6.82 2.50
N LYS A 37 2.74 7.19 3.78
CA LYS A 37 1.65 7.14 4.76
C LYS A 37 0.61 8.20 4.48
N GLY A 38 1.02 9.45 4.28
CA GLY A 38 0.09 10.57 4.11
C GLY A 38 -0.49 11.08 5.43
N GLU A 39 -1.51 11.91 5.33
CA GLU A 39 -2.24 12.54 6.44
C GLU A 39 -3.43 11.68 6.84
N TRP A 40 -3.66 11.49 8.14
CA TRP A 40 -4.78 10.65 8.62
C TRP A 40 -6.14 11.24 8.23
N ILE A 41 -7.03 10.40 7.70
CA ILE A 41 -8.41 10.78 7.34
C ILE A 41 -9.39 10.26 8.39
N ARG A 42 -9.50 8.93 8.52
CA ARG A 42 -10.49 8.27 9.37
C ARG A 42 -10.08 6.87 9.78
N THR A 43 -10.77 6.36 10.80
CA THR A 43 -10.67 4.98 11.27
C THR A 43 -12.07 4.37 11.32
N VAL A 44 -12.28 3.20 10.72
CA VAL A 44 -13.57 2.49 10.72
C VAL A 44 -13.37 1.07 11.25
N GLN A 45 -13.99 0.76 12.38
CA GLN A 45 -13.89 -0.56 13.02
C GLN A 45 -14.77 -1.59 12.33
N SER A 46 -14.28 -2.83 12.30
CA SER A 46 -15.03 -4.01 11.87
C SER A 46 -16.21 -4.31 12.80
N PRO A 47 -17.27 -4.98 12.31
CA PRO A 47 -18.45 -5.29 13.11
C PRO A 47 -18.17 -6.14 14.36
N ASP A 48 -17.13 -6.97 14.33
CA ASP A 48 -16.75 -7.82 15.46
C ASP A 48 -15.70 -7.17 16.39
N GLY A 49 -15.27 -5.94 16.07
CA GLY A 49 -14.33 -5.17 16.87
C GLY A 49 -12.89 -5.71 16.87
N LYS A 50 -12.53 -6.64 15.99
CA LYS A 50 -11.16 -7.21 15.94
C LYS A 50 -10.22 -6.44 15.03
N HIS A 51 -10.75 -5.86 13.97
CA HIS A 51 -10.01 -5.11 12.98
C HIS A 51 -10.50 -3.67 12.85
N ALA A 52 -9.65 -2.80 12.32
CA ALA A 52 -10.03 -1.47 11.88
C ALA A 52 -9.34 -1.11 10.57
N ILE A 53 -10.02 -0.34 9.72
CA ILE A 53 -9.42 0.30 8.55
C ILE A 53 -9.03 1.73 8.91
N LYS A 54 -7.75 2.06 8.79
CA LYS A 54 -7.27 3.45 8.85
C LYS A 54 -6.97 3.93 7.43
N THR A 55 -7.47 5.08 7.05
CA THR A 55 -7.16 5.69 5.75
C THR A 55 -6.36 6.96 5.90
N TYR A 56 -5.54 7.23 4.90
CA TYR A 56 -4.65 8.36 4.87
C TYR A 56 -4.58 8.98 3.48
N PHE A 57 -4.66 10.30 3.44
CA PHE A 57 -4.61 11.12 2.26
C PHE A 57 -3.16 11.39 1.86
N HIS A 58 -2.82 11.12 0.61
CA HIS A 58 -1.52 11.45 0.05
C HIS A 58 -1.66 12.53 -1.01
N ASN A 59 -1.23 13.74 -0.65
CA ASN A 59 -1.09 14.83 -1.59
C ASN A 59 0.06 14.54 -2.56
N ALA A 60 -0.25 14.41 -3.85
CA ALA A 60 0.75 14.10 -4.88
C ALA A 60 1.39 15.36 -5.51
N GLY A 61 0.96 16.55 -5.09
CA GLY A 61 1.42 17.84 -5.59
C GLY A 61 0.73 18.27 -6.88
N SER A 62 1.10 19.43 -7.41
CA SER A 62 0.40 20.07 -8.55
C SER A 62 0.45 19.31 -9.88
N LEU A 63 1.29 18.29 -10.00
CA LEU A 63 1.53 17.55 -11.24
C LEU A 63 0.85 16.17 -11.28
N SER A 64 0.15 15.79 -10.21
CA SER A 64 -0.53 14.50 -10.10
C SER A 64 -1.81 14.67 -9.29
N ALA A 65 -2.83 13.85 -9.54
CA ALA A 65 -3.96 13.77 -8.63
C ALA A 65 -3.55 13.08 -7.30
N ASP A 66 -4.36 13.27 -6.29
CA ASP A 66 -4.10 12.73 -4.96
C ASP A 66 -4.43 11.24 -4.89
N ALA A 67 -3.93 10.59 -3.84
CA ALA A 67 -4.10 9.17 -3.62
C ALA A 67 -4.52 8.89 -2.18
N VAL A 68 -5.12 7.72 -1.94
CA VAL A 68 -5.43 7.26 -0.59
C VAL A 68 -4.80 5.91 -0.32
N ARG A 69 -4.17 5.82 0.85
CA ARG A 69 -3.68 4.58 1.45
C ARG A 69 -4.67 4.09 2.50
N GLY A 70 -4.97 2.80 2.48
CA GLY A 70 -5.69 2.10 3.54
C GLY A 70 -4.81 1.08 4.25
N GLU A 71 -4.85 1.12 5.58
CA GLU A 71 -4.20 0.21 6.50
C GLU A 71 -5.24 -0.66 7.21
N LEU A 72 -5.05 -1.97 7.20
CA LEU A 72 -5.73 -2.90 8.09
C LEU A 72 -4.95 -2.96 9.41
N VAL A 73 -5.64 -2.70 10.52
CA VAL A 73 -5.10 -2.78 11.87
C VAL A 73 -5.77 -3.92 12.60
N ASN A 74 -4.99 -4.84 13.14
CA ASN A 74 -5.46 -5.84 14.11
C ASN A 74 -5.43 -5.21 15.50
N LEU A 75 -6.60 -5.09 16.14
CA LEU A 75 -6.75 -4.37 17.40
C LEU A 75 -6.24 -5.17 18.61
N SER A 76 -6.04 -6.48 18.48
CA SER A 76 -5.49 -7.33 19.55
C SER A 76 -3.97 -7.34 19.57
N SER A 77 -3.33 -7.35 18.40
CA SER A 77 -1.86 -7.40 18.26
C SER A 77 -1.21 -6.05 17.95
N ASP A 78 -2.02 -5.01 17.67
CA ASP A 78 -1.58 -3.71 17.12
C ASP A 78 -0.78 -3.82 15.81
N SER A 79 -0.88 -4.97 15.11
CA SER A 79 -0.20 -5.16 13.83
C SER A 79 -0.93 -4.42 12.71
N THR A 80 -0.16 -3.76 11.84
CA THR A 80 -0.69 -2.97 10.72
C THR A 80 -0.19 -3.48 9.37
N LYS A 81 -1.09 -3.58 8.38
CA LYS A 81 -0.77 -3.99 6.99
C LYS A 81 -1.40 -3.01 6.00
N ASN A 82 -0.66 -2.62 4.96
CA ASN A 82 -1.22 -1.83 3.87
C ASN A 82 -2.03 -2.75 2.97
N ILE A 83 -3.30 -2.40 2.73
CA ILE A 83 -4.22 -3.23 1.95
C ILE A 83 -4.91 -2.48 0.82
N TYR A 84 -4.79 -1.15 0.77
CA TYR A 84 -5.42 -0.32 -0.24
C TYR A 84 -4.48 0.80 -0.65
N TRP A 85 -4.28 0.95 -1.95
CA TRP A 85 -3.62 2.08 -2.57
C TRP A 85 -4.37 2.42 -3.85
N ASN A 86 -5.01 3.58 -3.87
CA ASN A 86 -5.79 4.03 -5.01
C ASN A 86 -5.48 5.47 -5.38
N TYR A 87 -5.58 5.75 -6.67
CA TYR A 87 -5.37 7.04 -7.31
C TYR A 87 -6.29 7.10 -8.52
N PRO A 88 -6.99 8.20 -8.84
CA PRO A 88 -7.21 9.34 -7.97
C PRO A 88 -8.15 8.96 -6.83
N ASP A 89 -7.87 9.45 -5.63
CA ASP A 89 -8.72 9.26 -4.45
C ASP A 89 -8.42 10.32 -3.38
N THR A 90 -9.42 10.67 -2.57
CA THR A 90 -9.31 11.74 -1.56
C THR A 90 -9.79 11.31 -0.17
N ASP A 91 -11.02 10.80 -0.07
CA ASP A 91 -11.67 10.33 1.16
C ASP A 91 -12.68 9.21 0.81
N PRO A 92 -12.19 7.99 0.49
CA PRO A 92 -13.04 6.91 0.02
C PRO A 92 -14.05 6.49 1.09
N TYR A 93 -15.27 6.20 0.65
CA TYR A 93 -16.29 5.63 1.51
C TYR A 93 -15.87 4.23 1.97
N ILE A 94 -15.93 3.98 3.29
CA ILE A 94 -15.56 2.70 3.88
C ILE A 94 -16.81 2.04 4.46
N GLN A 95 -17.06 0.79 4.08
CA GLN A 95 -18.17 0.00 4.59
C GLN A 95 -17.74 -1.44 4.80
N TRP A 96 -17.82 -1.92 6.05
CA TRP A 96 -17.75 -3.34 6.33
C TRP A 96 -19.04 -4.01 5.84
N MET A 97 -18.89 -4.98 4.94
CA MET A 97 -20.02 -5.78 4.44
C MET A 97 -20.35 -6.92 5.41
N ASP A 98 -19.33 -7.43 6.09
CA ASP A 98 -19.40 -8.36 7.21
C ASP A 98 -18.09 -8.29 8.02
N LYS A 99 -17.78 -9.32 8.82
CA LYS A 99 -16.59 -9.34 9.68
C LYS A 99 -15.27 -9.49 8.92
N ASP A 100 -15.28 -10.04 7.70
CA ASP A 100 -14.06 -10.33 6.93
C ASP A 100 -13.99 -9.53 5.62
N ARG A 101 -15.11 -9.00 5.13
CA ARG A 101 -15.17 -8.26 3.88
C ARG A 101 -15.44 -6.78 4.10
N VAL A 102 -14.60 -5.96 3.47
CA VAL A 102 -14.71 -4.49 3.53
C VAL A 102 -14.68 -3.90 2.13
N ARG A 103 -15.53 -2.90 1.91
CA ARG A 103 -15.48 -2.04 0.75
C ARG A 103 -14.79 -0.74 1.11
N ILE A 104 -13.78 -0.36 0.33
CA ILE A 104 -13.06 0.92 0.40
C ILE A 104 -13.19 1.57 -0.98
N GLY A 105 -13.94 2.68 -1.05
CA GLY A 105 -14.33 3.27 -2.33
C GLY A 105 -15.17 2.29 -3.14
N ASP A 106 -14.63 1.87 -4.29
CA ASP A 106 -15.26 0.89 -5.18
C ASP A 106 -14.65 -0.51 -5.10
N GLN A 107 -13.61 -0.69 -4.29
CA GLN A 107 -12.91 -1.95 -4.16
C GLN A 107 -13.43 -2.72 -2.96
N THR A 108 -13.78 -3.99 -3.18
CA THR A 108 -14.18 -4.91 -2.11
C THR A 108 -13.03 -5.88 -1.87
N LEU A 109 -12.60 -5.99 -0.61
CA LEU A 109 -11.48 -6.82 -0.19
C LEU A 109 -11.95 -7.85 0.83
N ASP A 110 -11.55 -9.10 0.62
CA ASP A 110 -11.66 -10.17 1.61
C ASP A 110 -10.39 -10.27 2.45
N ILE A 111 -10.49 -9.78 3.70
CA ILE A 111 -9.40 -9.75 4.67
C ILE A 111 -8.98 -11.16 5.09
N SER A 112 -9.91 -12.13 5.11
CA SER A 112 -9.61 -13.51 5.47
C SER A 112 -8.72 -14.21 4.44
N ARG A 113 -8.72 -13.70 3.20
CA ARG A 113 -7.92 -14.17 2.07
C ARG A 113 -6.69 -13.30 1.80
N GLU A 114 -6.42 -12.35 2.69
CA GLU A 114 -5.33 -11.40 2.58
C GLU A 114 -5.36 -10.54 1.30
N GLU A 115 -6.55 -10.30 0.75
CA GLU A 115 -6.69 -9.49 -0.47
C GLU A 115 -6.24 -8.05 -0.23
N THR A 116 -5.60 -7.47 -1.23
CA THR A 116 -5.14 -6.09 -1.25
C THR A 116 -5.45 -5.45 -2.59
N TYR A 117 -5.67 -4.15 -2.60
CA TYR A 117 -5.82 -3.38 -3.83
C TYR A 117 -4.65 -2.42 -4.02
N ASP A 118 -4.05 -2.47 -5.21
CA ASP A 118 -3.07 -1.51 -5.68
C ASP A 118 -3.43 -1.11 -7.10
N TRP A 119 -3.79 0.16 -7.32
CA TRP A 119 -4.16 0.64 -8.64
C TRP A 119 -3.07 0.42 -9.70
N ARG A 120 -1.80 0.30 -9.28
CA ARG A 120 -0.67 0.03 -10.18
C ARG A 120 -0.72 -1.36 -10.81
N GLU A 121 -1.46 -2.29 -10.20
CA GLU A 121 -1.62 -3.69 -10.63
C GLU A 121 -2.99 -3.94 -11.29
N ASP A 122 -3.86 -2.92 -11.38
CA ASP A 122 -5.20 -3.04 -11.94
C ASP A 122 -5.28 -2.45 -13.36
N ASP A 123 -5.18 -3.32 -14.38
CA ASP A 123 -5.31 -2.93 -15.79
C ASP A 123 -6.67 -2.32 -16.14
N LYS A 124 -7.69 -2.52 -15.30
CA LYS A 124 -9.05 -2.00 -15.47
C LYS A 124 -9.30 -0.74 -14.64
N HIS A 125 -8.27 -0.24 -13.97
CA HIS A 125 -8.37 0.93 -13.12
C HIS A 125 -8.89 2.14 -13.91
N ILE A 126 -9.98 2.74 -13.42
CA ILE A 126 -10.60 3.92 -14.02
C ILE A 126 -10.04 5.14 -13.29
N LYS A 127 -9.46 6.09 -14.04
CA LYS A 127 -8.93 7.37 -13.53
C LYS A 127 -10.03 8.34 -13.11
N LYS A 128 -10.84 7.93 -12.14
CA LYS A 128 -11.91 8.69 -11.52
C LYS A 128 -11.96 8.33 -10.05
N GLU A 129 -12.26 9.31 -9.21
CA GLU A 129 -12.45 9.06 -7.80
C GLU A 129 -13.54 8.01 -7.56
N PRO A 130 -13.30 7.03 -6.68
CA PRO A 130 -14.32 6.07 -6.30
C PRO A 130 -15.40 6.76 -5.46
N LYS A 131 -16.40 6.01 -4.99
CA LYS A 131 -17.37 6.52 -4.02
C LYS A 131 -16.65 7.18 -2.82
N GLN A 132 -16.86 8.47 -2.62
CA GLN A 132 -16.28 9.26 -1.52
C GLN A 132 -17.22 9.28 -0.31
N PHE A 133 -16.70 9.55 0.89
CA PHE A 133 -17.50 9.70 2.10
C PHE A 133 -18.27 11.01 2.13
N ILE A 134 -17.63 12.11 1.74
CA ILE A 134 -18.24 13.44 1.64
C ILE A 134 -18.77 13.56 0.21
N GLN A 135 -19.99 13.10 -0.04
CA GLN A 135 -20.70 13.33 -1.30
C GLN A 135 -22.13 13.80 -1.02
#